data_AF-A0A732WH57-F1
#
_entry.id   AF-A0A732WH57-F1
#
_cell.length_a   1.000
_cell.length_b   1.000
_cell.length_c   1.000
_cell.angle_alpha   90.00
_cell.angle_beta   90.00
_cell.angle_gamma   90.00
#
_symmetry.space_group_name_H-M   'P 1'
#
loop_
_entity.id
_entity.type
_entity.pdbx_description
1 polymer ?
#
loop_
_entity_poly.entity_id
_entity_poly.type
_entity_poly.pdbx_seq_one_letter_code
_entity_poly.pdbx_strand_id
1 'polypeptide(L)'
;MDTDRKRGRIELNHEERRDISIQFRVNKVEFEYLKELVEASGLERGHYIRKEILNSEPIVKRKMPEVNQKTYMQLSAVANNINQATKKLNSNEYFDKNEVDKFNFNIKQAGRRIIEINKDLGYI
;
A
#
# COMPACT_ATOMS: atom_id res chain seq x y z
N MET A 1 -2.14 -30.93 -6.74
CA MET A 1 -2.29 -31.09 -5.29
C MET A 1 -3.17 -32.31 -5.07
N ASP A 2 -2.57 -33.50 -5.16
CA ASP A 2 -3.26 -34.79 -5.06
C ASP A 2 -3.44 -35.15 -3.57
N THR A 3 -4.53 -34.69 -2.96
CA THR A 3 -4.95 -35.19 -1.62
C THR A 3 -6.23 -36.02 -1.67
N ASP A 4 -6.79 -36.25 -2.86
CA ASP A 4 -7.97 -37.11 -3.03
C ASP A 4 -7.54 -38.55 -3.32
N ARG A 5 -7.66 -39.48 -2.35
CA ARG A 5 -7.72 -40.93 -2.66
C ARG A 5 -8.62 -41.77 -1.75
N LYS A 6 -9.16 -42.79 -2.39
CA LYS A 6 -10.29 -43.70 -2.06
C LYS A 6 -10.20 -44.58 -0.80
N ARG A 7 -9.10 -44.69 -0.04
CA ARG A 7 -9.03 -45.58 1.15
C ARG A 7 -7.99 -45.14 2.19
N GLY A 8 -8.40 -45.18 3.47
CA GLY A 8 -7.54 -45.22 4.67
C GLY A 8 -7.01 -43.86 5.16
N ARG A 9 -6.86 -43.72 6.49
CA ARG A 9 -6.18 -42.57 7.13
C ARG A 9 -4.67 -42.75 6.99
N ILE A 10 -4.02 -41.92 6.19
CA ILE A 10 -2.55 -41.86 6.09
C ILE A 10 -2.02 -41.00 7.24
N GLU A 11 -1.00 -41.48 7.94
CA GLU A 11 -0.20 -40.66 8.86
C GLU A 11 0.70 -39.76 8.02
N LEU A 12 0.29 -38.50 7.84
CA LEU A 12 1.12 -37.48 7.20
C LEU A 12 2.28 -37.10 8.15
N ASN A 13 3.46 -36.79 7.60
CA ASN A 13 4.60 -36.28 8.38
C ASN A 13 4.23 -34.91 9.00
N HIS A 14 4.85 -34.50 10.11
CA HIS A 14 4.60 -33.20 10.74
C HIS A 14 4.75 -32.01 9.79
N GLU A 15 5.59 -32.12 8.76
CA GLU A 15 5.74 -31.08 7.72
C GLU A 15 4.57 -31.01 6.72
N GLU A 16 3.83 -32.11 6.55
CA GLU A 16 2.68 -32.20 5.63
C GLU A 16 1.33 -32.09 6.37
N ARG A 17 1.34 -32.29 7.69
CA ARG A 17 0.17 -32.15 8.54
C ARG A 17 -0.25 -30.69 8.66
N ARG A 18 -1.53 -30.45 8.38
CA ARG A 18 -2.15 -29.12 8.47
C ARG A 18 -2.61 -28.86 9.91
N ASP A 19 -1.67 -28.76 10.84
CA ASP A 19 -1.96 -28.62 12.28
C ASP A 19 -2.12 -27.14 12.73
N ILE A 20 -1.93 -26.17 11.82
CA ILE A 20 -2.12 -24.74 12.09
C ILE A 20 -3.54 -24.31 11.69
N SER A 21 -4.29 -23.73 12.64
CA SER A 21 -5.63 -23.18 12.41
C SER A 21 -5.59 -21.67 12.25
N ILE A 22 -6.28 -21.15 11.22
CA ILE A 22 -6.49 -19.71 11.00
C ILE A 22 -7.97 -19.41 11.29
N GLN A 23 -8.23 -18.49 12.23
CA GLN A 23 -9.58 -18.01 12.52
C GLN A 23 -9.71 -16.56 12.10
N PHE A 24 -10.80 -16.24 11.40
CA PHE A 24 -11.20 -14.87 11.09
C PHE A 24 -12.72 -14.74 11.25
N ARG A 25 -13.17 -13.53 11.54
CA ARG A 25 -14.60 -13.23 11.72
C ARG A 25 -15.17 -12.76 10.39
N VAL A 26 -16.39 -13.20 10.09
CA VAL A 26 -17.18 -12.77 8.93
C VAL A 26 -18.54 -12.27 9.41
N ASN A 27 -19.13 -11.35 8.66
CA ASN A 27 -20.52 -10.97 8.84
C ASN A 27 -21.47 -11.95 8.13
N LYS A 28 -22.78 -11.78 8.31
CA LYS A 28 -23.80 -12.69 7.75
C LYS A 28 -23.78 -12.72 6.21
N VAL A 29 -23.56 -11.59 5.57
CA VAL A 29 -23.54 -11.47 4.10
C VAL A 29 -22.31 -12.16 3.52
N GLU A 30 -21.13 -11.92 4.13
CA GLU A 30 -19.87 -12.57 3.77
C GLU A 30 -19.95 -14.09 3.95
N PHE A 31 -20.65 -14.54 5.00
CA PHE A 31 -20.83 -15.96 5.25
C PHE A 31 -21.68 -16.66 4.20
N GLU A 32 -22.84 -16.08 3.83
CA GLU A 32 -23.69 -16.63 2.77
C GLU A 32 -22.97 -16.62 1.41
N TYR A 33 -22.28 -15.53 1.09
CA TYR A 33 -21.50 -15.46 -0.15
C TYR A 33 -20.39 -16.51 -0.21
N LEU A 34 -19.68 -16.73 0.91
CA LEU A 34 -18.66 -17.79 0.99
C LEU A 34 -19.28 -19.18 0.81
N LYS A 35 -20.50 -19.39 1.29
CA LYS A 35 -21.23 -20.66 1.12
C LYS A 35 -21.57 -20.90 -0.36
N GLU A 36 -22.10 -19.89 -1.06
CA GLU A 36 -22.40 -19.97 -2.50
C GLU A 36 -21.15 -20.29 -3.32
N LEU A 37 -20.02 -19.64 -3.01
CA LEU A 37 -18.74 -19.87 -3.67
C LEU A 37 -18.23 -21.31 -3.48
N VAL A 38 -18.36 -21.84 -2.26
CA VAL A 38 -17.97 -23.23 -1.94
C VAL A 38 -18.86 -24.20 -2.71
N GLU A 39 -20.18 -24.00 -2.70
CA GLU A 39 -21.15 -24.83 -3.44
C GLU A 39 -20.87 -24.82 -4.95
N ALA A 40 -20.66 -23.64 -5.54
CA ALA A 40 -20.33 -23.49 -6.96
C ALA A 40 -18.97 -24.14 -7.32
N SER A 41 -18.01 -24.17 -6.40
CA SER A 41 -16.70 -24.76 -6.63
C SER A 41 -16.69 -26.30 -6.58
N GLY A 42 -17.69 -26.92 -5.95
CA GLY A 42 -17.72 -28.36 -5.68
C GLY A 42 -16.62 -28.86 -4.73
N LEU A 43 -15.88 -27.95 -4.08
CA LEU A 43 -14.81 -28.28 -3.14
C LEU A 43 -15.32 -28.21 -1.69
N GLU A 44 -14.69 -28.95 -0.79
CA GLU A 44 -14.89 -28.69 0.63
C GLU A 44 -14.39 -27.28 1.02
N ARG A 45 -15.08 -26.62 1.95
CA ARG A 45 -14.80 -25.24 2.40
C ARG A 45 -13.32 -24.98 2.67
N GLY A 46 -12.63 -25.90 3.37
CA GLY A 46 -11.21 -25.75 3.68
C GLY A 46 -10.29 -25.86 2.46
N HIS A 47 -10.68 -26.63 1.45
CA HIS A 47 -9.96 -26.73 0.17
C HIS A 47 -10.19 -25.49 -0.69
N TYR A 48 -11.43 -25.01 -0.75
CA TYR A 48 -11.78 -23.78 -1.45
C TYR A 48 -10.99 -22.58 -0.90
N ILE A 49 -11.10 -22.31 0.40
CA ILE A 49 -10.42 -21.18 1.06
C ILE A 49 -8.90 -21.25 0.85
N ARG A 50 -8.31 -22.44 0.95
CA ARG A 50 -6.87 -22.63 0.74
C ARG A 50 -6.46 -22.32 -0.68
N LYS A 51 -7.24 -22.78 -1.67
CA LYS A 51 -6.98 -22.54 -3.08
C LYS A 51 -7.02 -21.04 -3.38
N GLU A 52 -8.02 -20.33 -2.87
CA GLU A 52 -8.16 -18.90 -3.11
C GLU A 52 -7.08 -18.08 -2.38
N ILE A 53 -6.87 -18.31 -1.08
CA ILE A 53 -5.91 -17.51 -0.29
C ILE A 53 -4.46 -17.79 -0.70
N LEU A 54 -4.07 -19.06 -0.87
CA LEU A 54 -2.67 -19.41 -1.13
C LEU A 54 -2.25 -19.23 -2.60
N ASN A 55 -3.19 -19.23 -3.54
CA ASN A 55 -2.89 -18.92 -4.94
C ASN A 55 -3.19 -17.46 -5.30
N SER A 56 -3.83 -16.67 -4.42
CA SER A 56 -3.97 -15.24 -4.65
C SER A 56 -2.59 -14.57 -4.68
N GLU A 57 -2.32 -13.76 -5.70
CA GLU A 57 -1.15 -12.91 -5.68
C GLU A 57 -1.28 -11.97 -4.48
N PRO A 58 -0.24 -11.87 -3.62
CA PRO A 58 -0.30 -10.96 -2.49
C PRO A 58 -0.52 -9.55 -3.03
N ILE A 59 -1.44 -8.80 -2.42
CA ILE A 59 -1.54 -7.36 -2.66
C ILE A 59 -0.23 -6.76 -2.15
N VAL A 60 0.74 -6.60 -3.05
CA VAL A 60 2.00 -5.91 -2.76
C VAL A 60 1.61 -4.46 -2.48
N LYS A 61 1.48 -4.12 -1.20
CA LYS A 61 1.52 -2.72 -0.80
C LYS A 61 2.78 -2.17 -1.42
N ARG A 62 2.66 -1.24 -2.39
CA ARG A 62 3.81 -0.53 -2.94
C ARG A 62 4.62 -0.06 -1.74
N LYS A 63 5.75 -0.70 -1.46
CA LYS A 63 6.73 -0.13 -0.54
C LYS A 63 7.11 1.16 -1.21
N MET A 64 6.71 2.28 -0.60
CA MET A 64 7.24 3.57 -0.98
C MET A 64 8.77 3.37 -1.02
N PRO A 65 9.45 3.72 -2.13
CA PRO A 65 10.89 3.57 -2.20
C PRO A 65 11.51 4.17 -0.95
N GLU A 66 12.49 3.50 -0.34
CA GLU A 66 13.25 4.08 0.78
C GLU A 66 13.93 5.40 0.41
N VAL A 67 13.89 5.79 -0.87
CA VAL A 67 14.18 7.13 -1.38
C VAL A 67 13.28 8.16 -0.67
N ASN A 68 13.76 8.52 0.51
CA ASN A 68 13.68 9.82 1.11
C ASN A 68 12.25 10.27 1.42
N GLN A 69 11.51 9.48 2.20
CA GLN A 69 10.26 9.90 2.86
C GLN A 69 10.40 11.29 3.51
N LYS A 70 11.56 11.55 4.11
CA LYS A 70 11.95 12.85 4.66
C LYS A 70 11.95 13.96 3.59
N THR A 71 12.55 13.73 2.43
CA THR A 71 12.59 14.69 1.31
C THR A 71 11.21 14.94 0.74
N TYR A 72 10.35 13.91 0.63
CA TYR A 72 8.96 14.08 0.21
C TYR A 72 8.14 14.92 1.19
N MET A 73 8.24 14.64 2.50
CA MET A 73 7.58 15.45 3.53
C MET A 73 8.05 16.90 3.50
N GLN A 74 9.36 17.09 3.30
CA GLN A 74 9.97 18.40 3.19
C GLN A 74 9.54 19.16 1.92
N LEU A 75 9.42 18.47 0.78
CA LEU A 75 8.92 19.06 -0.47
C LEU A 75 7.45 19.48 -0.33
N SER A 76 6.63 18.63 0.30
CA SER A 76 5.24 18.95 0.61
C SER A 76 5.09 20.21 1.47
N ALA A 77 5.92 20.35 2.52
CA ALA A 77 5.93 21.55 3.35
C ALA A 77 6.30 22.82 2.56
N VAL A 78 7.30 22.74 1.68
CA VAL A 78 7.70 23.87 0.83
C VAL A 78 6.62 24.21 -0.19
N ALA A 79 5.99 23.22 -0.81
CA ALA A 79 4.88 23.42 -1.74
C ALA A 79 3.69 24.12 -1.04
N ASN A 80 3.37 23.74 0.19
CA ASN A 80 2.33 24.40 0.99
C ASN A 80 2.67 25.87 1.26
N ASN A 81 3.92 26.17 1.62
CA ASN A 81 4.35 27.56 1.84
C ASN A 81 4.26 28.40 0.56
N ILE A 82 4.63 27.83 -0.58
CA ILE A 82 4.51 28.49 -1.89
C ILE A 82 3.03 28.75 -2.19
N ASN A 83 2.15 27.75 -2.00
CA ASN A 83 0.72 27.89 -2.27
C ASN A 83 0.06 28.97 -1.38
N GLN A 84 0.46 29.09 -0.12
CA GLN A 84 0.01 30.15 0.78
C GLN A 84 0.45 31.53 0.30
N ALA A 85 1.72 31.68 -0.08
CA ALA A 85 2.24 32.92 -0.64
C ALA A 85 1.53 33.31 -1.94
N THR A 86 1.27 32.35 -2.83
CA THR A 86 0.52 32.58 -4.07
C THR A 86 -0.92 32.99 -3.80
N LYS A 87 -1.60 32.39 -2.82
CA LYS A 87 -2.96 32.80 -2.42
C LYS A 87 -2.98 34.26 -1.93
N LYS A 88 -2.01 34.66 -1.10
CA LYS A 88 -1.86 36.04 -0.63
C LYS A 88 -1.55 37.02 -1.77
N LEU A 89 -0.69 36.64 -2.71
CA LEU A 89 -0.42 37.45 -3.90
C LEU A 89 -1.68 37.66 -4.73
N ASN A 90 -2.47 36.60 -4.92
CA ASN A 90 -3.72 36.65 -5.68
C ASN A 90 -4.84 37.42 -4.96
N SER A 91 -4.79 37.54 -3.62
CA SER A 91 -5.75 38.36 -2.85
C SER A 91 -5.39 39.86 -2.82
N ASN A 92 -4.36 40.28 -3.57
CA ASN A 92 -3.87 41.66 -3.62
C ASN A 92 -3.44 42.20 -2.24
N GLU A 93 -3.07 41.31 -1.32
CA GLU A 93 -2.50 41.67 -0.03
C GLU A 93 -1.10 42.26 -0.19
N TYR A 94 -0.76 43.24 0.66
CA TYR A 94 0.56 43.86 0.64
C TYR A 94 1.64 42.86 1.02
N PHE A 95 2.56 42.59 0.10
CA PHE A 95 3.72 41.73 0.31
C PHE A 95 4.91 42.57 0.75
N ASP A 96 5.34 42.40 2.00
CA ASP A 96 6.56 43.06 2.45
C ASP A 96 7.82 42.38 1.89
N LYS A 97 8.96 43.08 1.97
CA LYS A 97 10.25 42.57 1.44
C LYS A 97 10.67 41.25 2.10
N ASN A 98 10.37 41.05 3.38
CA ASN A 98 10.72 39.83 4.10
C ASN A 98 9.89 38.63 3.63
N GLU A 99 8.61 38.85 3.30
CA GLU A 99 7.73 37.82 2.73
C GLU A 99 8.17 37.42 1.33
N VAL A 100 8.59 38.38 0.50
CA VAL A 100 9.18 38.11 -0.82
C VAL A 100 10.47 37.29 -0.70
N ASP A 101 11.35 37.63 0.24
CA ASP A 101 12.60 36.91 0.47
C ASP A 101 12.35 35.47 0.95
N LYS A 102 11.38 35.26 1.85
CA LYS A 102 10.94 33.92 2.29
C LYS A 102 10.37 33.09 1.14
N PHE A 103 9.57 33.72 0.27
CA PHE A 103 9.00 33.04 -0.89
C PHE A 103 10.09 32.58 -1.87
N ASN A 104 11.01 33.47 -2.21
CA ASN A 104 12.17 33.16 -3.05
C ASN A 104 13.06 32.07 -2.43
N PHE A 105 13.23 32.07 -1.10
CA PHE A 105 13.93 31.00 -0.40
C PHE A 105 13.22 29.65 -0.56
N ASN A 106 11.90 29.60 -0.35
CA ASN A 106 11.11 28.38 -0.53
C ASN A 106 11.22 27.82 -1.96
N ILE A 107 11.16 28.68 -2.98
CA ILE A 107 11.35 28.27 -4.39
C ILE A 107 12.74 27.62 -4.60
N LYS A 108 13.80 28.24 -4.06
CA LYS A 108 15.16 27.68 -4.15
C LYS A 108 15.28 26.33 -3.44
N GLN A 109 14.62 26.16 -2.29
CA GLN A 109 14.61 24.88 -1.56
C GLN A 109 13.86 23.78 -2.32
N ALA A 110 12.73 24.12 -2.97
CA ALA A 110 12.01 23.16 -3.82
C ALA A 110 12.90 22.66 -4.96
N GLY A 111 13.58 23.58 -5.67
CA GLY A 111 14.49 23.23 -6.76
C GLY A 111 15.62 22.29 -6.34
N ARG A 112 16.28 22.56 -5.21
CA ARG A 112 17.35 21.69 -4.68
C ARG A 112 16.87 20.26 -4.39
N ARG A 113 15.71 20.14 -3.75
CA ARG A 113 15.13 18.82 -3.39
C ARG A 113 14.67 18.04 -4.61
N ILE A 114 14.15 18.71 -5.63
CA ILE A 114 13.79 18.06 -6.91
C ILE A 114 15.04 17.52 -7.61
N ILE A 115 16.16 18.25 -7.58
CA ILE A 115 17.44 17.79 -8.12
C ILE A 115 17.95 16.56 -7.35
N GLU A 116 17.89 16.58 -6.01
CA GLU A 116 18.25 15.43 -5.17
C GLU A 116 17.42 14.19 -5.51
N ILE A 117 16.09 14.34 -5.61
CA ILE A 117 15.18 13.25 -5.98
C ILE A 117 15.52 12.72 -7.38
N ASN A 118 15.78 13.59 -8.35
CA ASN A 118 16.09 13.17 -9.72
C ASN A 118 17.44 12.42 -9.81
N LYS A 119 18.45 12.81 -9.03
CA LYS A 119 19.70 12.06 -8.90
C LYS A 119 19.49 10.70 -8.28
N ASP A 120 18.72 10.64 -7.18
CA ASP A 120 18.41 9.38 -6.49
C ASP A 120 17.62 8.41 -7.39
N LEU A 121 16.83 8.94 -8.32
CA LEU A 121 16.06 8.17 -9.30
C LEU A 121 16.84 7.87 -10.60
N GLY A 122 18.08 8.36 -10.75
CA GLY A 122 18.93 8.12 -11.92
C GLY A 122 18.50 8.84 -13.20
N TYR A 123 17.71 9.91 -13.09
CA TYR A 123 17.28 10.71 -14.25
C TYR A 123 18.31 11.75 -14.70
N ILE A 124 19.26 12.11 -13.82
CA ILE A 124 20.38 13.05 -14.06
C ILE A 124 21.59 12.70 -13.19
#